data_AF-A0A7C2XWT7-F1
#
_entry.id   AF-A0A7C2XWT7-F1
#
_cell.length_a   1.000
_cell.length_b   1.000
_cell.length_c   1.000
_cell.angle_alpha   90.00
_cell.angle_beta   90.00
_cell.angle_gamma   90.00
#
_symmetry.space_group_name_H-M   'P 1'
#
loop_
_entity.id
_entity.type
_entity.pdbx_description
1 polymer ?
#
loop_
_entity_poly.entity_id
_entity_poly.type
_entity_poly.pdbx_seq_one_letter_code
_entity_poly.pdbx_strand_id
1 'polypeptide(L)'
;LFLDWAISENADGIIAGATVPKIISYCKKKAKNNLSIYSPGIGTQGGKIKSALNAGTDFFIVGRTILNAKNPISVAKKLHLESLEK
;
A
#
# COMPACT_ATOMS: atom_id res chain seq x y z
N LEU A 1 -13.91 4.10 -13.52
CA LEU A 1 -13.97 5.57 -13.54
C LEU A 1 -12.68 6.19 -13.02
N PHE A 2 -12.46 6.33 -11.71
CA PHE A 2 -11.27 7.05 -11.20
C PHE A 2 -9.93 6.45 -11.65
N LEU A 3 -9.81 5.12 -11.67
CA LEU A 3 -8.63 4.46 -12.21
C LEU A 3 -8.44 4.72 -13.71
N ASP A 4 -9.54 4.79 -14.47
CA ASP A 4 -9.48 5.07 -15.91
C ASP A 4 -8.99 6.50 -16.15
N TRP A 5 -9.45 7.46 -15.36
CA TRP A 5 -8.95 8.85 -15.39
C TRP A 5 -7.48 8.94 -15.00
N ALA A 6 -7.04 8.23 -13.95
CA ALA A 6 -5.63 8.24 -13.56
C ALA A 6 -4.72 7.69 -14.68
N ILE A 7 -5.19 6.70 -15.43
CA ILE A 7 -4.48 6.15 -16.58
C ILE A 7 -4.52 7.14 -17.76
N SER A 8 -5.67 7.73 -18.08
CA SER A 8 -5.80 8.65 -19.23
C SER A 8 -5.01 9.94 -19.05
N GLU A 9 -4.98 10.46 -17.83
CA GLU A 9 -4.27 11.69 -17.48
C GLU A 9 -2.78 11.46 -17.14
N ASN A 10 -2.28 10.22 -17.26
CA ASN A 10 -0.90 9.85 -16.91
C ASN A 10 -0.48 10.30 -15.50
N ALA A 11 -1.32 10.04 -14.49
CA ALA A 11 -0.93 10.27 -13.11
C ALA A 11 0.32 9.43 -12.74
N ASP A 12 1.17 9.93 -11.86
CA ASP A 12 2.36 9.18 -11.41
C ASP A 12 2.00 7.94 -10.57
N GLY A 13 0.85 7.98 -9.91
CA GLY A 13 0.38 6.89 -9.06
C GLY A 13 -1.00 7.13 -8.46
N ILE A 14 -1.47 6.12 -7.71
CA ILE A 14 -2.79 6.09 -7.10
C ILE A 14 -2.72 5.65 -5.65
N ILE A 15 -3.72 6.05 -4.87
CA ILE A 15 -3.90 5.61 -3.48
C ILE A 15 -4.97 4.52 -3.42
N ALA A 16 -4.64 3.37 -2.82
CA ALA A 16 -5.58 2.27 -2.61
C ALA A 16 -5.41 1.64 -1.20
N GLY A 17 -6.47 1.60 -0.40
CA GLY A 17 -6.36 1.18 1.01
C GLY A 17 -5.88 -0.27 1.20
N ALA A 18 -4.86 -0.46 2.04
CA ALA A 18 -4.33 -1.76 2.43
C ALA A 18 -5.33 -2.63 3.22
N THR A 19 -6.41 -2.03 3.73
CA THR A 19 -7.51 -2.72 4.41
C THR A 19 -8.41 -3.49 3.44
N VAL A 20 -8.36 -3.19 2.14
CA VAL A 20 -9.17 -3.86 1.11
C VAL A 20 -8.27 -4.35 -0.05
N PRO A 21 -7.49 -5.43 0.15
CA PRO A 21 -6.53 -5.93 -0.85
C PRO A 21 -7.14 -6.24 -2.23
N LYS A 22 -8.43 -6.58 -2.30
CA LYS A 22 -9.13 -6.81 -3.57
C LYS A 22 -9.11 -5.58 -4.49
N ILE A 23 -9.19 -4.36 -3.92
CA ILE A 23 -9.12 -3.11 -4.71
C ILE A 23 -7.72 -2.91 -5.26
N ILE A 24 -6.68 -3.15 -4.44
CA ILE A 24 -5.27 -3.08 -4.88
C ILE A 24 -5.04 -4.04 -6.04
N SER A 25 -5.48 -5.30 -5.92
CA SER A 25 -5.35 -6.31 -6.97
C SER A 25 -6.08 -5.94 -8.25
N TYR A 26 -7.31 -5.42 -8.15
CA TYR A 26 -8.06 -4.90 -9.28
C TYR A 26 -7.29 -3.77 -9.99
N CYS A 27 -6.78 -2.80 -9.23
CA CYS A 27 -6.04 -1.67 -9.76
C CYS A 27 -4.74 -2.11 -10.44
N LYS A 28 -3.93 -2.97 -9.79
CA LYS A 28 -2.67 -3.48 -10.36
C LYS A 28 -2.90 -4.21 -11.68
N LYS A 29 -3.92 -5.08 -11.73
CA LYS A 29 -4.29 -5.82 -12.95
C LYS A 29 -4.72 -4.88 -14.08
N LYS A 30 -5.55 -3.88 -13.77
CA LYS A 30 -6.10 -2.97 -14.79
C LYS A 30 -5.08 -1.93 -15.27
N ALA A 31 -4.24 -1.42 -14.38
CA ALA A 31 -3.18 -0.47 -14.71
C ALA A 31 -2.00 -1.10 -15.47
N LYS A 32 -1.91 -2.44 -15.54
CA LYS A 32 -0.83 -3.18 -16.23
C LYS A 32 0.59 -2.69 -15.86
N ASN A 33 0.79 -2.32 -14.59
CA ASN A 33 2.02 -1.74 -14.03
C ASN A 33 2.38 -0.32 -14.51
N ASN A 34 1.49 0.42 -15.17
CA ASN A 34 1.74 1.81 -15.56
C ASN A 34 1.56 2.82 -14.42
N LEU A 35 1.06 2.40 -13.25
CA LEU A 35 0.81 3.27 -12.11
C LEU A 35 1.41 2.69 -10.84
N SER A 36 2.11 3.52 -10.08
CA SER A 36 2.57 3.18 -8.73
C SER A 36 1.38 3.15 -7.76
N ILE A 37 1.27 2.11 -6.93
CA ILE A 37 0.18 1.98 -5.94
C ILE A 37 0.72 2.22 -4.53
N TYR A 38 0.21 3.28 -3.90
CA TYR A 38 0.51 3.63 -2.51
C TYR A 38 -0.66 3.21 -1.60
N SER A 39 -0.36 2.42 -0.58
CA SER A 39 -1.40 1.78 0.24
C SER A 39 -1.36 2.23 1.70
N PRO A 40 -2.30 3.11 2.13
CA PRO A 40 -2.46 3.48 3.53
C PRO A 40 -3.28 2.43 4.29
N GLY A 41 -3.21 2.50 5.62
CA GLY A 41 -4.07 1.69 6.50
C GLY A 41 -3.38 0.48 7.12
N ILE A 42 -2.06 0.37 7.02
CA ILE A 42 -1.28 -0.64 7.73
C ILE A 42 -1.38 -0.46 9.25
N GLY A 43 -1.50 -1.57 9.98
CA GLY A 43 -1.49 -1.61 11.44
C GLY A 43 -2.80 -1.17 12.06
N THR A 44 -2.88 0.07 12.54
CA THR A 44 -4.01 0.58 13.38
C THR A 44 -5.38 0.44 12.72
N GLN A 45 -5.46 0.49 11.39
CA GLN A 45 -6.71 0.35 10.63
C GLN A 45 -6.99 -1.10 10.19
N GLY A 46 -6.14 -2.05 10.58
CA GLY A 46 -6.28 -3.49 10.30
C GLY A 46 -5.59 -3.96 9.01
N GLY A 47 -5.02 -3.06 8.20
CA GLY A 47 -4.25 -3.42 7.01
C GLY A 47 -2.97 -4.19 7.38
N LYS A 48 -2.65 -5.21 6.60
CA LYS A 48 -1.46 -6.07 6.81
C LYS A 48 -0.51 -5.92 5.64
N ILE A 49 0.80 -5.80 5.93
CA ILE A 49 1.84 -5.66 4.89
C ILE A 49 1.75 -6.81 3.89
N LYS A 50 1.81 -8.06 4.36
CA LYS A 50 1.79 -9.25 3.50
C LYS A 50 0.58 -9.31 2.56
N SER A 51 -0.61 -9.01 3.06
CA SER A 51 -1.83 -9.04 2.24
C SER A 51 -1.85 -7.95 1.17
N ALA A 52 -1.38 -6.75 1.50
CA ALA A 52 -1.32 -5.63 0.56
C ALA A 52 -0.14 -5.77 -0.43
N LEU A 53 0.99 -6.35 -0.01
CA LEU A 53 2.13 -6.72 -0.85
C LEU A 53 1.69 -7.72 -1.92
N ASN A 54 1.09 -8.83 -1.51
CA ASN A 54 0.60 -9.88 -2.41
C ASN A 54 -0.47 -9.39 -3.39
N ALA A 55 -1.21 -8.34 -3.01
CA ALA A 55 -2.20 -7.73 -3.89
C ALA A 55 -1.58 -6.79 -4.95
N GLY A 56 -0.32 -6.41 -4.81
CA GLY A 56 0.41 -5.57 -5.77
C GLY A 56 0.64 -4.13 -5.32
N THR A 57 0.69 -3.86 -4.02
CA THR A 57 1.16 -2.58 -3.48
C THR A 57 2.62 -2.36 -3.81
N ASP A 58 2.98 -1.15 -4.26
CA ASP A 58 4.37 -0.75 -4.50
C ASP A 58 4.96 -0.05 -3.26
N PHE A 59 4.16 0.79 -2.59
CA PHE A 59 4.58 1.53 -1.39
C PHE A 59 3.54 1.50 -0.28
N PHE A 60 3.99 1.36 0.97
CA PHE A 60 3.10 1.41 2.14
C PHE A 60 3.12 2.79 2.78
N ILE A 61 1.93 3.32 3.12
CA ILE A 61 1.80 4.54 3.92
C ILE A 61 1.43 4.15 5.35
N VAL A 62 2.38 4.36 6.28
CA VAL A 62 2.23 3.98 7.69
C VAL A 62 2.42 5.20 8.59
N GLY A 63 1.36 5.57 9.31
CA GLY A 63 1.36 6.71 10.24
C GLY A 63 1.39 6.27 11.70
N ARG A 64 0.21 6.32 12.36
CA ARG A 64 0.00 6.02 13.80
C ARG A 64 0.73 4.79 14.32
N THR A 65 0.81 3.72 13.52
CA THR A 65 1.50 2.48 13.91
C THR A 65 2.99 2.71 14.18
N ILE A 66 3.65 3.60 13.46
CA ILE A 66 5.05 4.00 13.72
C ILE A 66 5.09 5.15 14.72
N LEU A 67 4.34 6.23 14.45
CA LEU A 67 4.45 7.49 15.20
C LEU A 67 4.03 7.37 16.67
N ASN A 68 3.06 6.51 16.99
CA ASN A 68 2.57 6.33 18.36
C ASN A 68 3.21 5.12 19.06
N ALA A 69 4.19 4.46 18.45
CA ALA A 69 4.86 3.32 19.06
C ALA A 69 5.78 3.77 20.20
N LYS A 70 5.94 2.91 21.22
CA LYS A 70 6.95 3.12 22.28
C LYS A 70 8.37 3.23 21.72
N ASN A 71 8.65 2.55 20.61
CA ASN A 71 9.91 2.63 19.88
C ASN A 71 9.65 2.70 18.36
N PRO A 72 9.51 3.92 17.79
CA PRO A 72 9.19 4.10 16.37
C PRO A 72 10.22 3.48 15.42
N ILE A 73 11.51 3.55 15.75
CA ILE A 73 12.59 2.99 14.92
C ILE A 73 12.45 1.48 14.82
N SER A 74 12.23 0.80 15.95
CA SER A 74 12.05 -0.65 15.98
C SER A 74 10.83 -1.08 15.16
N VAL A 75 9.70 -0.39 15.29
CA VAL A 75 8.49 -0.70 14.51
C VAL A 75 8.70 -0.45 13.02
N ALA A 76 9.33 0.66 12.64
CA ALA A 76 9.65 0.95 11.25
C ALA A 76 10.55 -0.12 10.63
N LYS A 77 11.60 -0.56 11.34
CA LYS A 77 12.48 -1.66 10.90
C LYS A 77 11.72 -2.97 10.73
N LYS A 78 10.86 -3.33 11.69
CA LYS A 78 10.03 -4.54 11.60
C LYS A 78 9.13 -4.51 10.36
N LEU A 79 8.41 -3.42 10.13
CA LEU A 79 7.53 -3.26 8.97
C LEU A 79 8.32 -3.28 7.66
N HIS A 80 9.52 -2.69 7.63
CA HIS A 80 10.40 -2.78 6.48
C HIS A 80 10.82 -4.23 6.19
N LEU A 81 11.24 -5.00 7.20
CA LEU A 81 11.58 -6.41 7.04
C LEU A 81 10.39 -7.23 6.51
N GLU A 82 9.19 -7.03 7.06
CA GLU A 82 7.96 -7.67 6.57
C GLU A 82 7.66 -7.33 5.09
N SER A 83 8.05 -6.13 4.64
CA SER A 83 7.84 -5.71 3.24
C SER A 83 8.80 -6.35 2.24
N LEU A 84 9.88 -6.99 2.72
CA LEU A 84 10.87 -7.68 1.90
C LEU A 84 10.56 -9.17 1.72
N GLU A 85 9.64 -9.73 2.53
CA GLU A 85 9.22 -11.12 2.44
C GLU A 85 8.34 -11.31 1.18
N LYS A 86 8.91 -11.91 0.13
CA LYS A 86 8.17 -12.38 -1.05
C LYS A 86 7.49 -13.71 -0.79
#